data_AF-A0A2V6MQD4-F1
#
_entry.id   AF-A0A2V6MQD4-F1
#
_cell.length_a   1.000
_cell.length_b   1.000
_cell.length_c   1.000
_cell.angle_alpha   90.00
_cell.angle_beta   90.00
_cell.angle_gamma   90.00
#
_symmetry.space_group_name_H-M   'P 1'
#
loop_
_entity.id
_entity.type
_entity.pdbx_description
1 polymer ?
#
loop_
_entity_poly.entity_id
_entity_poly.type
_entity_poly.pdbx_seq_one_letter_code
_entity_poly.pdbx_strand_id
1 'polypeptide(L)'
;MIFFGTPFLLIHNVSPDVYVERLNSCLDYLRRNFSGHALIYRPHPNETNEADRLKLNGFRIEEDREAAELYFLRNYQTITAVFSVSSTVSRTALNNGINGYAMYPVFPFTTQQLEFFAGVMGDVPVEFTINDLNSPPVPYHISEASQTSHEDKFVGRLGEPSLPRCDWPTSFAS
;
A
#
# COMPACT_ATOMS: atom_id res chain seq x y z
N MET A 1 -6.58 8.73 -1.76
CA MET A 1 -5.18 8.37 -2.11
C MET A 1 -4.32 8.62 -0.89
N ILE A 2 -3.38 7.71 -0.62
CA ILE A 2 -2.55 7.76 0.60
C ILE A 2 -1.08 7.74 0.21
N PHE A 3 -0.30 8.63 0.81
CA PHE A 3 1.15 8.60 0.77
C PHE A 3 1.70 8.24 2.15
N PHE A 4 2.51 7.19 2.21
CA PHE A 4 3.26 6.81 3.41
C PHE A 4 4.64 7.45 3.39
N GLY A 5 4.93 8.22 4.43
CA GLY A 5 6.22 8.86 4.62
C GLY A 5 7.34 7.86 4.90
N THR A 6 8.58 8.36 4.78
CA THR A 6 9.81 7.63 5.05
C THR A 6 10.68 8.51 5.95
N PRO A 7 11.22 7.98 7.07
CA PRO A 7 12.13 8.72 7.92
C PRO A 7 13.39 9.12 7.14
N PHE A 8 13.82 10.39 7.24
CA PHE A 8 15.03 10.86 6.55
C PHE A 8 16.29 10.14 7.02
N LEU A 9 16.26 9.63 8.26
CA LEU A 9 17.35 8.83 8.85
C LEU A 9 17.62 7.51 8.10
N LEU A 10 16.66 6.99 7.34
CA LEU A 10 16.81 5.77 6.56
C LEU A 10 17.34 6.04 5.13
N ILE A 11 17.56 7.31 4.78
CA ILE A 11 18.02 7.71 3.45
C ILE A 11 19.49 8.09 3.56
N HIS A 12 20.33 7.14 3.16
CA HIS A 12 21.77 7.36 3.07
C HIS A 12 22.13 7.91 1.68
N ASN A 13 23.22 8.67 1.60
CA ASN A 13 23.83 9.13 0.34
C ASN A 13 23.02 10.13 -0.52
N VAL A 14 21.88 10.63 -0.03
CA VAL A 14 21.18 11.79 -0.59
C VAL A 14 21.07 12.85 0.49
N SER A 15 21.38 14.11 0.18
CA SER A 15 21.23 15.17 1.18
C SER A 15 19.75 15.35 1.53
N PRO A 16 19.43 15.69 2.80
CA PRO A 16 18.03 15.87 3.20
C PRO A 16 17.29 16.92 2.36
N ASP A 17 17.96 17.99 1.90
CA ASP A 17 17.33 19.03 1.07
C ASP A 17 16.97 18.51 -0.32
N VAL A 18 17.87 17.77 -0.97
CA VAL A 18 17.59 17.14 -2.28
C VAL A 18 16.48 16.11 -2.15
N TYR A 19 16.46 15.34 -1.06
CA TYR A 19 15.39 14.40 -0.80
C TYR A 19 14.04 15.11 -0.62
N VAL A 20 13.99 16.18 0.18
CA VAL A 20 12.78 16.99 0.39
C VAL A 20 12.29 17.63 -0.90
N GLU A 21 13.18 18.20 -1.71
CA GLU A 21 12.82 18.77 -3.01
C GLU A 21 12.17 17.71 -3.91
N ARG A 22 12.75 16.51 -3.93
CA ARG A 22 12.23 15.45 -4.79
C ARG A 22 10.95 14.82 -4.28
N LEU A 23 10.82 14.67 -2.96
CA LEU A 23 9.57 14.25 -2.33
C LEU A 23 8.46 15.27 -2.58
N ASN A 24 8.75 16.57 -2.51
CA ASN A 24 7.78 17.61 -2.86
C ASN A 24 7.33 17.53 -4.32
N SER A 25 8.23 17.18 -5.26
CA SER A 25 7.86 16.92 -6.66
C SER A 25 6.90 15.72 -6.77
N CYS A 26 7.09 14.68 -5.96
CA CYS A 26 6.19 13.54 -5.88
C CYS A 26 4.82 13.94 -5.28
N LEU A 27 4.78 14.77 -4.25
CA LEU A 27 3.52 15.27 -3.68
C LEU A 27 2.75 16.14 -4.69
N ASP A 28 3.44 16.97 -5.47
CA ASP A 28 2.83 17.75 -6.57
C ASP A 28 2.31 16.86 -7.69
N TYR A 29 3.01 15.77 -8.01
CA TYR A 29 2.52 14.74 -8.91
C TYR A 29 1.19 14.14 -8.44
N LEU A 30 1.08 13.82 -7.15
CA LEU A 30 -0.13 13.24 -6.59
C LEU A 30 -1.31 14.23 -6.61
N ARG A 31 -1.07 15.50 -6.29
CA ARG A 31 -2.11 16.55 -6.40
C ARG A 31 -2.69 16.65 -7.80
N ARG A 32 -1.84 16.61 -8.83
CA ARG A 32 -2.27 16.71 -10.23
C ARG A 32 -3.08 15.50 -10.66
N ASN A 33 -2.60 14.30 -10.38
CA ASN A 33 -3.20 13.06 -10.88
C ASN A 33 -4.41 12.59 -10.06
N PHE A 34 -4.52 13.00 -8.80
CA PHE A 34 -5.62 12.63 -7.90
C PHE A 34 -6.46 13.85 -7.51
N SER A 35 -6.59 14.83 -8.41
CA SER A 35 -7.54 15.93 -8.20
C SER A 35 -8.96 15.37 -7.98
N GLY A 36 -9.67 15.92 -7.01
CA GLY A 36 -10.99 15.40 -6.57
C GLY A 36 -10.95 14.25 -5.57
N HIS A 37 -9.78 13.69 -5.24
CA HIS A 37 -9.64 12.68 -4.18
C HIS A 37 -9.17 13.31 -2.87
N ALA A 38 -9.54 12.70 -1.75
CA ALA A 38 -8.87 12.97 -0.48
C ALA A 38 -7.40 12.55 -0.60
N LEU A 39 -6.49 13.48 -0.30
CA LEU A 39 -5.05 13.22 -0.24
C LEU A 39 -4.66 13.07 1.22
N ILE A 40 -4.11 11.92 1.59
CA ILE A 40 -3.73 11.60 2.96
C ILE A 40 -2.22 11.40 2.99
N TYR A 41 -1.56 12.06 3.94
CA TYR A 41 -0.16 11.81 4.27
C TYR A 41 -0.09 11.11 5.62
N ARG A 42 0.53 9.94 5.66
CA ARG A 42 0.76 9.15 6.88
C ARG A 42 2.25 9.13 7.16
N PRO A 43 2.76 9.93 8.11
CA PRO A 43 4.18 9.90 8.46
C PRO A 43 4.56 8.53 9.00
N HIS A 44 5.80 8.13 8.76
CA HIS A 44 6.34 6.93 9.39
C HIS A 44 6.39 7.11 10.93
N PRO A 45 6.16 6.07 11.75
CA PRO A 45 6.23 6.18 13.22
C PRO A 45 7.56 6.67 13.82
N ASN A 46 8.60 6.74 13.00
CA ASN A 46 9.96 7.18 13.35
C ASN A 46 10.36 8.48 12.66
N GLU A 47 9.45 9.10 11.89
CA GLU A 47 9.61 10.50 11.53
C GLU A 47 9.53 11.36 12.79
N THR A 48 10.28 12.45 12.78
CA THR A 48 10.40 13.42 13.84
C THR A 48 9.83 14.76 13.38
N ASN A 49 10.45 15.39 12.39
CA ASN A 49 10.07 16.71 11.87
C ASN A 49 10.12 16.78 10.34
N GLU A 50 10.16 15.63 9.67
CA GLU A 50 10.19 15.53 8.21
C GLU A 50 9.00 16.22 7.57
N ALA A 51 7.78 16.00 8.10
CA ALA A 51 6.54 16.58 7.61
C ALA A 51 6.57 18.13 7.57
N ASP A 52 7.27 18.79 8.50
CA ASP A 52 7.39 20.26 8.57
C ASP A 52 8.14 20.85 7.36
N ARG A 53 8.94 20.04 6.69
CA ARG A 53 9.74 20.44 5.51
C ARG A 53 9.02 20.12 4.20
N LEU A 54 7.88 19.43 4.26
CA LEU A 54 7.12 19.01 3.10
C LEU A 54 6.02 20.01 2.77
N LYS A 55 5.82 20.26 1.48
CA LYS A 55 4.66 20.96 0.96
C LYS A 55 3.49 20.01 1.07
N LEU A 56 2.77 20.03 2.19
CA LEU A 56 1.60 19.16 2.46
C LEU A 56 0.26 19.88 2.26
N ASN A 57 0.24 21.08 1.69
CA ASN A 57 -1.00 21.80 1.38
C ASN A 57 -1.96 20.91 0.57
N GLY A 58 -3.21 20.77 1.05
CA GLY A 58 -4.22 19.90 0.45
C GLY A 58 -4.14 18.42 0.86
N PHE A 59 -3.14 18.03 1.67
CA PHE A 59 -3.10 16.72 2.33
C PHE A 59 -3.67 16.82 3.74
N ARG A 60 -4.46 15.81 4.13
CA ARG A 60 -4.75 15.54 5.54
C ARG A 60 -3.62 14.69 6.11
N ILE A 61 -3.05 15.13 7.22
CA ILE A 61 -2.04 14.36 7.94
C ILE A 61 -2.76 13.42 8.91
N GLU A 62 -2.41 12.13 8.87
CA GLU A 62 -2.95 11.11 9.77
C GLU A 62 -1.82 10.46 10.58
N GLU A 63 -1.71 10.84 11.86
CA GLU A 63 -0.65 10.39 12.77
C GLU A 63 -1.16 9.37 13.80
N ASP A 64 -1.99 8.43 13.37
CA ASP A 64 -2.61 7.43 14.27
C ASP A 64 -1.66 6.30 14.68
N ARG A 65 -0.46 6.23 14.07
CA ARG A 65 0.55 5.16 14.24
C ARG A 65 0.02 3.74 13.97
N GLU A 66 -1.10 3.62 13.27
CA GLU A 66 -1.70 2.34 12.90
C GLU A 66 -0.86 1.65 11.81
N ALA A 67 -0.71 0.33 11.95
CA ALA A 67 -0.08 -0.52 10.95
C ALA A 67 -0.84 -0.43 9.62
N ALA A 68 -0.11 -0.30 8.51
CA ALA A 68 -0.70 -0.08 7.19
C ALA A 68 -1.68 -1.20 6.79
N GLU A 69 -1.38 -2.45 7.14
CA GLU A 69 -2.23 -3.62 6.89
C GLU A 69 -3.62 -3.45 7.52
N LEU A 70 -3.68 -3.04 8.79
CA LEU A 70 -4.96 -2.83 9.50
C LEU A 70 -5.72 -1.67 8.88
N TYR A 71 -5.02 -0.60 8.52
CA TYR A 71 -5.60 0.54 7.84
C TYR A 71 -6.23 0.14 6.50
N PHE A 72 -5.53 -0.67 5.71
CA PHE A 72 -6.02 -1.18 4.43
C PHE A 72 -7.26 -2.02 4.59
N LEU A 73 -7.29 -2.93 5.57
CA LEU A 73 -8.47 -3.77 5.84
C LEU A 73 -9.70 -2.93 6.18
N ARG A 74 -9.54 -1.87 6.98
CA ARG A 74 -10.65 -1.00 7.40
C ARG A 74 -11.15 -0.08 6.29
N ASN A 75 -10.26 0.38 5.43
CA ASN A 75 -10.54 1.41 4.43
C ASN A 75 -10.51 0.89 2.98
N TYR A 76 -10.45 -0.44 2.79
CA TYR A 76 -10.19 -1.07 1.48
C TYR A 76 -11.00 -0.46 0.34
N GLN A 77 -12.32 -0.31 0.53
CA GLN A 77 -13.24 0.20 -0.49
C GLN A 77 -13.08 1.69 -0.81
N THR A 78 -12.41 2.46 0.05
CA THR A 78 -12.22 3.92 -0.11
C THR A 78 -10.82 4.29 -0.60
N ILE A 79 -9.88 3.35 -0.56
CA ILE A 79 -8.50 3.58 -1.00
C ILE A 79 -8.39 3.41 -2.51
N THR A 80 -8.26 4.52 -3.22
CA THR A 80 -7.99 4.52 -4.68
C THR A 80 -6.59 4.00 -5.01
N ALA A 81 -5.59 4.46 -4.26
CA ALA A 81 -4.18 4.14 -4.48
C ALA A 81 -3.33 4.48 -3.24
N VAL A 82 -2.21 3.77 -3.11
CA VAL A 82 -1.20 3.90 -2.05
C VAL A 82 0.16 4.17 -2.69
N PHE A 83 0.88 5.14 -2.15
CA PHE A 83 2.20 5.55 -2.60
C PHE A 83 3.20 5.55 -1.45
N SER A 84 4.46 5.28 -1.77
CA SER A 84 5.60 5.55 -0.91
C SER A 84 6.84 5.78 -1.79
N VAL A 85 7.93 6.27 -1.21
CA VAL A 85 9.20 6.32 -1.95
C VAL A 85 9.74 4.91 -2.14
N SER A 86 10.06 4.23 -1.05
CA SER A 86 10.74 2.93 -1.07
C SER A 86 10.25 1.97 0.01
N SER A 87 9.06 2.22 0.59
CA SER A 87 8.54 1.39 1.67
C SER A 87 7.81 0.16 1.12
N THR A 88 7.97 -0.98 1.81
CA THR A 88 7.26 -2.23 1.50
C THR A 88 5.74 -2.07 1.62
N VAL A 89 5.25 -1.00 2.25
CA VAL A 89 3.82 -0.67 2.30
C VAL A 89 3.16 -0.61 0.92
N SER A 90 3.88 -0.13 -0.11
CA SER A 90 3.37 -0.13 -1.48
C SER A 90 3.18 -1.56 -1.99
N ARG A 91 4.13 -2.46 -1.67
CA ARG A 91 4.02 -3.88 -2.00
C ARG A 91 2.90 -4.57 -1.22
N THR A 92 2.74 -4.23 0.06
CA THR A 92 1.60 -4.69 0.87
C THR A 92 0.28 -4.26 0.25
N ALA A 93 0.14 -3.01 -0.20
CA ALA A 93 -1.06 -2.54 -0.89
C ALA A 93 -1.35 -3.34 -2.16
N LEU A 94 -0.33 -3.55 -3.02
CA LEU A 94 -0.44 -4.39 -4.22
C LEU A 94 -0.92 -5.81 -3.88
N ASN A 95 -0.31 -6.45 -2.87
CA ASN A 95 -0.67 -7.80 -2.44
C ASN A 95 -2.11 -7.90 -1.88
N ASN A 96 -2.68 -6.78 -1.43
CA ASN A 96 -4.06 -6.72 -0.95
C ASN A 96 -5.06 -6.32 -2.05
N GLY A 97 -4.65 -6.20 -3.31
CA GLY A 97 -5.53 -5.80 -4.42
C GLY A 97 -5.77 -4.29 -4.50
N ILE A 98 -4.96 -3.48 -3.83
CA ILE A 98 -4.98 -2.01 -3.93
C ILE A 98 -3.90 -1.58 -4.92
N ASN A 99 -4.14 -0.53 -5.69
CA ASN A 99 -3.10 0.10 -6.49
C ASN A 99 -1.99 0.66 -5.59
N GLY A 100 -0.88 -0.07 -5.45
CA GLY A 100 0.30 0.33 -4.69
C GLY A 100 1.45 0.74 -5.60
N TYR A 101 2.12 1.84 -5.30
CA TYR A 101 3.20 2.38 -6.14
C TYR A 101 4.42 2.81 -5.33
N ALA A 102 5.61 2.56 -5.87
CA ALA A 102 6.88 3.01 -5.32
C ALA A 102 7.52 4.07 -6.22
N MET A 103 8.08 5.13 -5.61
CA MET A 103 8.60 6.30 -6.32
C MET A 103 10.13 6.43 -6.24
N TYR A 104 10.85 5.47 -5.65
CA TYR A 104 12.31 5.52 -5.52
C TYR A 104 13.08 5.74 -6.85
N PRO A 105 12.61 5.31 -8.04
CA PRO A 105 13.36 5.57 -9.27
C PRO A 105 13.47 7.04 -9.66
N VAL A 106 12.57 7.91 -9.18
CA VAL A 106 12.65 9.35 -9.49
C VAL A 106 13.60 10.11 -8.58
N PHE A 107 14.16 9.46 -7.56
CA PHE A 107 15.14 10.05 -6.65
C PHE A 107 16.57 9.86 -7.19
N PRO A 108 17.51 10.77 -6.86
CA PRO A 108 18.90 10.69 -7.32
C PRO A 108 19.71 9.64 -6.53
N PHE A 109 19.15 8.45 -6.36
CA PHE A 109 19.81 7.33 -5.72
C PHE A 109 20.89 6.73 -6.62
N THR A 110 21.92 6.14 -6.02
CA THR A 110 22.93 5.39 -6.77
C THR A 110 22.31 4.13 -7.37
N THR A 111 22.94 3.55 -8.40
CA THR A 111 22.53 2.27 -8.98
C THR A 111 22.36 1.18 -7.92
N GLN A 112 23.31 1.08 -6.98
CA GLN A 112 23.26 0.12 -5.88
C GLN A 112 22.01 0.29 -4.99
N GLN A 113 21.61 1.54 -4.73
CA GLN A 113 20.41 1.83 -3.94
C GLN A 113 19.13 1.50 -4.73
N LEU A 114 19.10 1.81 -6.02
CA LEU A 114 17.98 1.44 -6.89
C LEU A 114 17.81 -0.09 -6.97
N GLU A 115 18.91 -0.82 -7.11
CA GLU A 115 18.94 -2.29 -7.07
C GLU A 115 18.50 -2.84 -5.71
N PHE A 116 18.95 -2.23 -4.62
CA PHE A 116 18.50 -2.59 -3.27
C PHE A 116 16.98 -2.42 -3.12
N PHE A 117 16.44 -1.27 -3.51
CA PHE A 117 15.00 -1.03 -3.42
C PHE A 117 14.21 -1.97 -4.34
N ALA A 118 14.66 -2.20 -5.57
CA ALA A 118 14.04 -3.16 -6.47
C ALA A 118 14.05 -4.58 -5.86
N GLY A 119 15.16 -5.00 -5.25
CA GLY A 119 15.26 -6.29 -4.55
C GLY A 119 14.33 -6.40 -3.35
N VAL A 120 14.16 -5.32 -2.58
CA VAL A 120 13.20 -5.26 -1.45
C VAL A 120 11.76 -5.37 -1.95
N MET A 121 11.42 -4.74 -3.08
CA MET A 121 10.07 -4.83 -3.66
C MET A 121 9.79 -6.20 -4.29
N GLY A 122 10.83 -6.89 -4.76
CA GLY A 122 10.76 -8.19 -5.40
C GLY A 122 10.11 -8.14 -6.79
N ASP A 123 9.54 -9.27 -7.21
CA ASP A 123 8.87 -9.38 -8.51
C ASP A 123 7.52 -8.64 -8.50
N VAL A 124 7.47 -7.48 -9.14
CA VAL A 124 6.31 -6.57 -9.22
C VAL A 124 6.02 -6.20 -10.68
N PRO A 125 4.76 -5.88 -11.03
CA PRO A 125 4.44 -5.32 -12.34
C PRO A 125 5.23 -4.04 -12.62
N VAL A 126 5.52 -3.73 -13.89
CA VAL A 126 6.30 -2.54 -14.27
C VAL A 126 5.63 -1.23 -13.83
N GLU A 127 4.29 -1.22 -13.82
CA GLU A 127 3.45 -0.11 -13.41
C GLU A 127 3.60 0.22 -11.92
N PHE A 128 4.10 -0.70 -11.10
CA PHE A 128 4.37 -0.48 -9.67
C PHE A 128 5.36 0.63 -9.41
N THR A 129 6.30 0.84 -10.33
CA THR A 129 7.33 1.83 -10.17
C THR A 129 7.01 3.09 -10.95
N ILE A 130 6.86 4.22 -10.25
CA ILE A 130 6.77 5.53 -10.88
C ILE A 130 8.18 5.98 -11.22
N ASN A 131 8.47 6.06 -12.52
CA ASN A 131 9.76 6.50 -13.06
C ASN A 131 9.67 7.84 -13.82
N ASP A 132 8.46 8.33 -14.10
CA ASP A 132 8.19 9.62 -14.73
C ASP A 132 7.07 10.36 -14.00
N LEU A 133 7.38 11.57 -13.52
CA LEU A 133 6.40 12.44 -12.86
C LEU A 133 5.56 13.27 -13.84
N ASN A 134 5.70 13.07 -15.15
CA ASN A 134 4.88 13.73 -16.17
C ASN A 134 3.73 12.85 -16.67
N SER A 135 3.77 11.55 -16.40
CA SER A 135 2.78 10.58 -16.86
C SER A 135 1.89 10.10 -15.70
N PRO A 136 0.56 9.98 -15.89
CA PRO A 136 -0.33 9.48 -14.84
C PRO A 136 0.04 8.04 -14.42
N PRO A 137 -0.27 7.64 -13.17
CA PRO A 137 -0.01 6.27 -12.75
C PRO A 137 -0.93 5.32 -13.53
N VAL A 138 -0.40 4.17 -13.93
CA VAL A 138 -1.18 3.16 -14.64
C VAL A 138 -1.89 2.28 -13.60
N PRO A 139 -3.23 2.21 -13.58
CA PRO A 139 -3.95 1.32 -12.68
C PRO A 139 -3.69 -0.14 -13.04
N TYR A 140 -3.64 -1.02 -12.04
CA TYR A 140 -3.62 -2.45 -12.31
C TYR A 140 -4.97 -2.89 -12.84
N HIS A 141 -4.97 -3.59 -13.97
CA HIS A 141 -6.15 -4.34 -14.40
C HIS A 141 -6.29 -5.56 -13.50
N ILE A 142 -7.01 -5.41 -12.39
CA ILE A 142 -7.57 -6.58 -11.70
C ILE A 142 -8.67 -7.09 -12.61
N SER A 143 -8.40 -8.16 -13.35
CA SER A 143 -9.46 -8.83 -14.08
C SER A 143 -10.53 -9.27 -13.07
N GLU A 144 -11.79 -8.90 -13.32
CA GLU A 144 -12.95 -9.28 -12.48
C GLU A 144 -13.05 -10.80 -12.27
N ALA A 145 -12.36 -11.59 -13.11
CA ALA A 145 -12.21 -13.04 -12.98
C ALA A 145 -11.55 -13.51 -11.67
N SER A 146 -10.88 -12.64 -10.90
CA SER A 146 -10.32 -13.00 -9.59
C SER A 146 -11.35 -12.97 -8.46
N GLN A 147 -12.44 -12.20 -8.61
CA GLN A 147 -13.44 -12.06 -7.54
C GLN A 147 -14.38 -13.27 -7.44
N THR A 148 -14.60 -13.99 -8.55
CA THR A 148 -15.41 -15.22 -8.54
C THR A 148 -14.68 -16.43 -7.95
N SER A 149 -13.35 -16.39 -7.84
CA SER A 149 -12.57 -17.55 -7.37
C SER A 149 -12.58 -17.77 -5.85
N HIS A 150 -13.05 -16.80 -5.06
CA HIS A 150 -13.17 -16.92 -3.60
C HIS A 150 -14.56 -17.35 -3.12
N GLU A 151 -15.64 -17.05 -3.86
CA GLU A 151 -16.96 -17.59 -3.55
C GLU A 151 -17.14 -19.03 -4.06
N ASP A 152 -16.60 -19.37 -5.23
CA ASP A 152 -16.74 -20.74 -5.78
C ASP A 152 -15.89 -21.80 -5.07
N LYS A 153 -14.85 -21.38 -4.33
CA LYS A 153 -14.04 -22.32 -3.53
C LYS A 153 -14.65 -22.66 -2.16
N PHE A 154 -15.65 -21.92 -1.69
CA PHE A 154 -16.37 -22.26 -0.46
C PHE A 154 -17.62 -23.10 -0.72
N VAL A 155 -18.19 -23.04 -1.92
CA VAL A 155 -19.40 -23.81 -2.29
C VAL A 155 -19.07 -25.21 -2.82
N GLY A 156 -17.85 -25.46 -3.30
CA GLY A 156 -17.44 -26.76 -3.88
C GLY A 156 -16.98 -27.86 -2.89
N ARG A 157 -17.06 -27.67 -1.57
CA ARG A 157 -16.59 -28.65 -0.57
C ARG A 157 -17.61 -29.06 0.50
N LEU A 158 -18.90 -28.92 0.22
CA LEU A 158 -19.94 -29.62 0.98
C LEU A 158 -20.45 -30.83 0.17
N GLY A 159 -19.59 -31.83 0.02
CA GLY A 159 -20.12 -33.19 0.04
C GLY A 159 -20.68 -33.41 1.45
N GLU A 160 -21.93 -33.88 1.54
CA GLU A 160 -22.59 -34.15 2.82
C GLU A 160 -21.64 -34.90 3.77
N PRO A 161 -21.31 -34.36 4.96
CA PRO A 161 -20.67 -35.17 5.97
C PRO A 161 -21.71 -36.17 6.46
N SER A 162 -21.54 -37.44 6.10
CA SER A 162 -22.23 -38.54 6.77
C SER A 162 -21.82 -38.54 8.24
N LEU A 163 -22.66 -37.95 9.09
CA LEU A 163 -22.48 -37.99 10.53
C LEU A 163 -22.55 -39.46 10.98
N PRO A 164 -21.57 -39.97 11.75
CA PRO A 164 -21.70 -41.26 12.39
C PRO A 164 -22.87 -41.20 13.37
N ARG A 165 -23.82 -42.14 13.25
CA ARG A 165 -24.92 -42.29 14.21
C ARG A 165 -24.34 -42.57 15.59
N CYS A 166 -24.48 -41.61 16.50
CA CYS A 166 -24.28 -41.83 17.93
C CYS A 166 -25.63 -42.25 18.52
N ASP A 167 -25.75 -43.53 18.84
CA ASP A 167 -26.86 -44.06 19.63
C ASP A 167 -26.65 -43.65 21.10
N TRP A 168 -27.42 -42.68 21.58
CA TRP A 168 -27.48 -42.34 23.00
C TRP A 168 -28.61 -43.11 23.68
N PRO A 169 -28.38 -43.82 24.80
CA PRO A 169 -29.45 -44.46 25.54
C PRO A 169 -30.30 -43.40 26.27
N THR A 170 -31.60 -43.42 26.03
CA THR A 170 -32.60 -42.58 26.69
C THR A 170 -32.98 -43.11 28.07
N SER A 171 -32.30 -42.62 29.10
CA SER A 171 -32.83 -42.44 30.47
C SER A 171 -31.80 -41.55 31.18
N PHE A 172 -32.14 -40.38 31.71
CA PHE A 172 -32.90 -40.24 32.95
C PHE A 172 -33.67 -38.92 32.96
N ALA A 173 -34.96 -39.00 33.24
CA ALA A 173 -35.74 -37.92 33.80
C ALA A 173 -36.14 -38.34 35.22
N SER A 174 -35.73 -37.56 36.22
CA SER A 174 -36.44 -37.23 37.47
C SER A 174 -35.63 -36.18 38.22
#